data_AF-A0A4Q3N5C8-F1
#
_entry.id   AF-A0A4Q3N5C8-F1
#
_cell.length_a   1.000
_cell.length_b   1.000
_cell.length_c   1.000
_cell.angle_alpha   90.00
_cell.angle_beta   90.00
_cell.angle_gamma   90.00
#
_symmetry.space_group_name_H-M   'P 1'
#
loop_
_entity.id
_entity.type
_entity.pdbx_description
1 polymer ?
#
loop_
_entity_poly.entity_id
_entity_poly.type
_entity_poly.pdbx_seq_one_letter_code
_entity_poly.pdbx_strand_id
1 'polypeptide(L)' 'MSDRLAVTPQYLLPKRLLTQFAGLVANMRGGALTHAIIRNFVAKYRVDMSEAAD' A
#
# COMPACT_ATOMS: atom_id res chain seq x y z
N MET A 1 -0.79 -4.28 -28.66
CA MET A 1 -2.15 -4.73 -28.30
C MET A 1 -2.27 -5.25 -26.86
N SER A 2 -1.25 -5.11 -26.00
CA SER A 2 -1.28 -5.52 -24.59
C SER A 2 -1.65 -4.36 -23.64
N ASP A 3 -1.52 -3.11 -24.09
CA ASP A 3 -1.77 -1.94 -23.25
C ASP A 3 -3.22 -1.87 -22.76
N ARG A 4 -4.19 -2.21 -23.61
CA ARG A 4 -5.62 -2.16 -23.25
C ARG A 4 -5.99 -3.13 -22.14
N LEU A 5 -5.32 -4.28 -22.06
CA LEU A 5 -5.53 -5.28 -21.01
C LEU A 5 -4.91 -4.84 -19.66
N ALA A 6 -3.85 -4.04 -19.70
CA ALA A 6 -3.25 -3.43 -18.51
C ALA A 6 -4.09 -2.26 -17.96
N VAL A 7 -4.85 -1.56 -18.81
CA VAL A 7 -5.75 -0.48 -18.37
C VAL A 7 -7.15 -0.97 -17.97
N THR A 8 -7.59 -2.15 -18.40
CA THR A 8 -8.88 -2.73 -17.95
C THR A 8 -9.00 -2.85 -16.43
N PRO A 9 -8.01 -3.36 -15.69
CA PRO A 9 -8.07 -3.31 -14.23
C PRO A 9 -8.08 -1.88 -13.70
N GLN A 10 -7.44 -0.90 -14.34
CA GLN A 10 -7.54 0.52 -13.94
C GLN A 10 -8.99 1.06 -14.00
N TYR A 11 -9.82 0.56 -14.92
CA TYR A 11 -11.22 0.95 -15.09
C TYR A 11 -12.20 0.10 -14.26
N LEU A 12 -11.87 -1.18 -14.04
CA LEU A 12 -12.67 -2.11 -13.24
C LEU A 12 -12.37 -2.03 -11.75
N LEU A 13 -11.16 -1.65 -11.36
CA LEU A 13 -10.79 -1.53 -9.96
C LEU A 13 -11.50 -0.31 -9.38
N PRO A 14 -12.36 -0.49 -8.36
CA PRO A 14 -12.94 0.62 -7.64
C PRO A 14 -11.84 1.25 -6.79
N LYS A 15 -11.07 2.17 -7.39
CA LYS A 15 -9.93 2.86 -6.77
C LYS A 15 -10.31 3.41 -5.39
N ARG A 16 -11.53 3.93 -5.28
CA ARG A 16 -12.09 4.46 -4.03
C ARG A 16 -12.24 3.38 -2.95
N LEU A 17 -12.66 2.16 -3.28
CA LEU A 17 -12.76 1.06 -2.31
C LEU A 17 -11.38 0.61 -1.84
N LEU A 18 -10.40 0.56 -2.75
CA LEU A 18 -9.01 0.26 -2.36
C LEU A 18 -8.45 1.32 -1.42
N THR A 19 -8.70 2.60 -1.69
CA THR A 19 -8.30 3.70 -0.80
C THR A 19 -9.00 3.62 0.56
N GLN A 20 -10.29 3.31 0.59
CA GLN A 20 -11.03 3.14 1.85
C GLN A 20 -10.52 1.93 2.64
N PHE A 21 -10.25 0.80 1.98
CA PHE A 21 -9.69 -0.37 2.63
C PHE A 21 -8.30 -0.11 3.18
N ALA A 22 -7.43 0.56 2.40
CA ALA A 22 -6.12 1.00 2.89
C ALA A 22 -6.26 1.97 4.08
N GLY A 23 -7.23 2.88 4.04
CA GLY A 23 -7.54 3.77 5.16
C GLY A 23 -8.03 3.02 6.40
N LEU A 24 -8.87 2.00 6.25
CA LEU A 24 -9.30 1.13 7.35
C LEU A 24 -8.12 0.40 7.98
N VAL A 25 -7.26 -0.22 7.15
CA VAL A 25 -6.05 -0.91 7.62
C VAL A 25 -5.05 0.06 8.26
N ALA A 26 -4.91 1.27 7.73
CA ALA A 26 -4.04 2.30 8.30
C ALA A 26 -4.59 2.87 9.63
N ASN A 27 -5.91 2.93 9.78
CA ASN A 27 -6.56 3.43 11.00
C ASN A 27 -6.66 2.35 12.09
N MET A 28 -6.34 1.08 11.78
CA MET A 28 -6.05 0.07 12.80
C MET A 28 -4.74 0.47 13.51
N ARG A 29 -4.87 1.28 14.56
CA ARG A 29 -3.75 1.82 15.32
C ARG A 29 -2.96 0.69 16.00
N GLY A 30 -1.76 0.41 15.49
CA GLY A 30 -0.65 -0.19 16.25
C GLY A 30 -0.72 -1.70 16.49
N GLY A 31 -1.20 -2.49 15.52
CA GLY A 31 -1.18 -3.96 15.61
C GLY A 31 0.08 -4.61 15.00
N ALA A 32 0.28 -5.90 15.26
CA ALA A 32 1.33 -6.70 14.62
C ALA A 32 1.25 -6.67 13.08
N LEU A 33 0.04 -6.51 12.53
CA LEU A 33 -0.23 -6.42 11.10
C LEU A 33 0.33 -5.14 10.47
N THR A 34 0.08 -3.97 11.05
CA THR A 34 0.60 -2.68 10.56
C THR A 34 2.12 -2.65 10.58
N HIS A 35 2.75 -3.18 11.64
CA HIS A 35 4.22 -3.29 11.70
C HIS A 35 4.78 -4.27 10.66
N ALA A 36 4.10 -5.39 10.40
CA ALA A 36 4.52 -6.34 9.37
C ALA A 36 4.44 -5.72 7.96
N ILE A 37 3.40 -4.95 7.68
CA ILE A 37 3.25 -4.22 6.41
C ILE A 37 4.37 -3.20 6.24
N ILE A 38 4.65 -2.39 7.28
CA ILE A 38 5.73 -1.39 7.24
C ILE A 38 7.09 -2.06 7.03
N ARG A 39 7.40 -3.14 7.76
CA ARG A 39 8.67 -3.88 7.57
C ARG A 39 8.81 -4.43 6.15
N ASN A 40 7.73 -5.00 5.60
CA ASN A 40 7.75 -5.52 4.23
C ASN A 40 7.88 -4.38 3.19
N PHE A 41 7.28 -3.21 3.46
CA PHE A 41 7.41 -2.02 2.62
C PHE A 41 8.86 -1.52 2.60
N VAL A 42 9.49 -1.39 3.77
CA VAL A 42 10.89 -1.01 3.91
C VAL A 42 11.80 -1.99 3.19
N ALA A 43 11.61 -3.31 3.37
CA ALA A 43 12.42 -4.33 2.72
C ALA A 43 12.27 -4.32 1.18
N LYS A 44 11.03 -4.14 0.69
CA LYS A 44 10.73 -4.15 -0.75
C LYS A 44 11.24 -2.91 -1.47
N TYR A 45 11.09 -1.74 -0.86
CA TYR A 45 11.44 -0.45 -1.47
C TYR A 45 12.79 0.10 -1.00
N ARG A 46 13.47 -0.59 -0.09
CA ARG A 46 14.74 -0.16 0.53
C ARG A 46 14.65 1.25 1.08
N VAL A 47 13.56 1.51 1.79
CA VAL A 47 13.33 2.81 2.43
C VAL A 47 14.37 3.01 3.52
N ASP A 48 15.01 4.17 3.53
CA ASP A 48 15.89 4.54 4.64
C ASP A 48 15.03 4.96 5.83
N MET A 49 15.20 4.26 6.95
CA MET A 49 14.47 4.55 8.19
C MET A 49 15.26 5.46 9.11
N SER A 50 16.53 5.79 8.82
CA SER A 50 17.28 6.76 9.63
C SER A 50 16.72 8.17 9.48
N GLU A 51 16.27 8.53 8.29
CA GLU A 51 15.63 9.83 8.01
C GLU A 51 14.28 9.99 8.72
N ALA A 52 13.62 8.88 9.11
CA ALA A 52 12.34 8.93 9.82
C ALA A 52 12.47 9.25 11.32
N ALA A 53 13.70 9.27 11.86
CA ALA A 53 13.96 9.55 13.27
C ALA A 53 14.41 11.01 13.53
N ASP A 54 14.75 11.75 12.48
CA ASP A 54 15.12 13.18 12.50
C ASP A 54 13.87 14.08 12.36
#